data_AF-A0A2P8DN40-F1
#
_entry.id   AF-A0A2P8DN40-F1
#
_cell.length_a   1.000
_cell.length_b   1.000
_cell.length_c   1.000
_cell.angle_alpha   90.00
_cell.angle_beta   90.00
_cell.angle_gamma   90.00
#
_symmetry.space_group_name_H-M   'P 1'
#
loop_
_entity.id
_entity.type
_entity.pdbx_description
1 polymer ?
#
loop_
_entity_poly.entity_id
_entity_poly.type
_entity_poly.pdbx_seq_one_letter_code
_entity_poly.pdbx_strand_id
1 'polypeptide(L)'
;MFREHAASYGLTLEDPAASLGDADRCRRVLREAGFVPGDMIAETVRFSPEDVADSWSAHVRGPHRQAVADLTPDQLAALRTAYTEAVQQAMSDDDSFLDAEVIYAFGAAGLATDIVACRI
;
A
#
# COMPACT_ATOMS: atom_id res chain seq x y z
N MET A 1 3.85 -9.80 -0.36
CA MET A 1 5.12 -9.56 0.36
C MET A 1 4.98 -9.02 1.78
N PHE A 2 4.72 -7.73 2.05
CA PHE A 2 4.71 -7.22 3.45
C PHE A 2 3.78 -8.02 4.38
N ARG A 3 2.54 -8.25 3.94
CA ARG A 3 1.54 -9.02 4.70
C ARG A 3 1.94 -10.49 4.92
N GLU A 4 2.60 -11.11 3.95
CA GLU A 4 3.12 -12.48 4.08
C GLU A 4 4.23 -12.55 5.13
N HIS A 5 5.17 -11.61 5.12
CA HIS A 5 6.21 -11.55 6.14
C HIS A 5 5.64 -11.23 7.52
N ALA A 6 4.65 -10.33 7.61
CA ALA A 6 3.98 -10.00 8.85
C ALA A 6 3.23 -11.21 9.46
N ALA A 7 2.68 -12.10 8.63
CA ALA A 7 2.01 -13.33 9.07
C ALA A 7 2.95 -14.27 9.84
N SER A 8 4.24 -14.32 9.47
CA SER A 8 5.26 -15.08 10.21
C SER A 8 5.49 -14.58 11.64
N TYR A 9 5.02 -13.37 11.97
CA TYR A 9 5.06 -12.78 13.31
C TYR A 9 3.67 -12.77 13.98
N GLY A 10 2.69 -13.51 13.44
CA GLY A 10 1.35 -13.64 14.00
C GLY A 10 0.39 -12.51 13.64
N LEU A 11 0.77 -11.60 12.74
CA LEU A 11 -0.11 -10.53 12.28
C LEU A 11 -1.00 -11.01 11.13
N THR A 12 -2.31 -10.80 11.27
CA THR A 12 -3.26 -10.97 10.15
C THR A 12 -3.64 -9.60 9.64
N LEU A 13 -3.14 -9.24 8.45
CA LEU A 13 -3.31 -7.92 7.85
C LEU A 13 -4.22 -8.02 6.62
N GLU A 14 -5.36 -7.35 6.66
CA GLU A 14 -6.26 -7.24 5.51
C GLU A 14 -5.64 -6.39 4.40
N ASP A 15 -6.10 -6.54 3.17
CA ASP A 15 -5.76 -5.58 2.12
C ASP A 15 -6.62 -4.32 2.30
N PRO A 16 -6.06 -3.15 2.63
CA PRO A 16 -6.84 -1.93 2.69
C PRO A 16 -7.40 -1.53 1.31
N ALA A 17 -6.81 -2.04 0.22
CA ALA A 17 -7.20 -1.72 -1.14
C ALA A 17 -7.98 -2.85 -1.86
N ALA A 18 -8.23 -4.01 -1.25
CA ALA A 18 -8.94 -5.12 -1.92
C ALA A 18 -10.34 -4.73 -2.41
N SER A 19 -10.98 -3.77 -1.75
CA SER A 19 -12.30 -3.28 -2.13
C SER A 19 -12.27 -2.26 -3.26
N LEU A 20 -11.10 -1.80 -3.70
CA LEU A 20 -10.94 -0.67 -4.61
C LEU A 20 -10.82 -1.13 -6.06
N GLY A 21 -9.98 -2.12 -6.36
CA GLY A 21 -9.93 -2.79 -7.67
C GLY A 21 -9.72 -1.82 -8.84
N ASP A 22 -10.80 -1.52 -9.57
CA ASP A 22 -10.79 -0.68 -10.78
C ASP A 22 -11.34 0.75 -10.54
N ALA A 23 -11.19 1.62 -11.54
CA ALA A 23 -11.62 3.02 -11.47
C ALA A 23 -13.13 3.20 -11.20
N ASP A 24 -13.99 2.28 -11.67
CA ASP A 24 -15.43 2.36 -11.46
C ASP A 24 -15.81 1.99 -10.04
N ARG A 25 -15.10 1.02 -9.48
CA ARG A 25 -15.23 0.63 -8.08
C ARG A 25 -14.68 1.70 -7.15
N CYS A 26 -13.54 2.32 -7.46
CA CYS A 26 -13.06 3.52 -6.75
C CYS A 26 -14.09 4.65 -6.76
N ARG A 27 -14.70 4.96 -7.92
CA ARG A 27 -15.78 5.96 -8.02
C ARG A 27 -16.96 5.64 -7.12
N ARG A 28 -17.34 4.37 -7.03
CA ARG A 28 -18.45 3.92 -6.20
C ARG A 28 -18.15 4.08 -4.72
N VAL A 29 -16.98 3.62 -4.28
CA VAL A 29 -16.53 3.73 -2.88
C VAL A 29 -16.46 5.19 -2.44
N LEU A 30 -15.95 6.10 -3.28
CA LEU A 30 -15.96 7.53 -2.99
C LEU A 30 -17.38 8.08 -2.77
N ARG A 31 -18.34 7.71 -3.62
CA ARG A 31 -19.74 8.14 -3.46
C ARG A 31 -20.37 7.59 -2.19
N GLU A 32 -20.14 6.30 -1.90
CA GLU A 32 -20.64 5.65 -0.68
C GLU A 32 -20.08 6.31 0.59
N ALA A 33 -18.84 6.82 0.52
CA ALA A 33 -18.21 7.60 1.58
C ALA A 33 -18.64 9.09 1.62
N GLY A 34 -19.54 9.53 0.73
CA GLY A 34 -20.07 10.89 0.71
C GLY A 34 -19.22 11.91 -0.06
N PHE A 35 -18.20 11.46 -0.79
CA PHE A 35 -17.39 12.32 -1.67
C PHE A 35 -18.03 12.46 -3.04
N VAL A 36 -17.79 13.61 -3.68
CA VAL A 36 -18.00 13.79 -5.11
C VAL A 36 -16.75 13.27 -5.84
N PRO A 37 -16.84 12.19 -6.64
CA PRO A 37 -15.68 11.68 -7.36
C PRO A 37 -15.22 12.69 -8.41
N GLY A 38 -13.92 12.97 -8.43
CA GLY A 38 -13.23 13.68 -9.49
C GLY A 38 -12.56 12.72 -10.46
N ASP A 39 -11.36 13.09 -10.88
CA ASP A 39 -10.56 12.30 -11.82
C ASP A 39 -10.08 10.98 -11.21
N MET A 40 -9.80 10.03 -12.10
CA MET A 40 -9.18 8.75 -11.79
C MET A 40 -7.99 8.61 -12.73
N ILE A 41 -6.79 8.56 -12.19
CA ILE A 41 -5.56 8.45 -12.98
C ILE A 41 -5.00 7.06 -12.77
N ALA A 42 -4.95 6.26 -13.83
CA ALA A 42 -4.24 4.99 -13.84
C ALA A 42 -2.84 5.22 -14.42
N GLU A 43 -1.81 4.84 -13.68
CA GLU A 43 -0.42 4.91 -14.13
C GLU A 43 0.39 3.73 -13.60
N THR A 44 1.48 3.44 -14.32
CA THR A 44 2.52 2.52 -13.87
C THR A 44 3.55 3.32 -13.08
N VAL A 45 3.66 3.08 -11.78
CA VAL A 45 4.72 3.64 -10.93
C VAL A 45 5.88 2.66 -10.93
N ARG A 46 7.06 3.11 -11.34
CA ARG A 46 8.27 2.29 -11.31
C ARG A 46 8.98 2.43 -9.97
N PHE A 47 9.02 1.33 -9.23
CA PHE A 47 9.70 1.18 -7.97
C PHE A 47 11.22 1.12 -8.18
N SER A 48 11.97 1.78 -7.30
CA SER A 48 13.44 1.82 -7.34
C SER A 48 14.05 1.31 -6.03
N PRO A 49 15.35 0.96 -6.00
CA PRO A 49 16.00 0.49 -4.77
C PRO A 49 15.97 1.53 -3.64
N GLU A 50 15.89 2.81 -4.00
CA GLU A 50 15.81 3.92 -3.06
C GLU A 50 14.44 3.95 -2.34
N ASP A 51 13.39 3.44 -2.97
CA ASP A 51 12.02 3.46 -2.45
C ASP A 51 11.75 2.38 -1.38
N VAL A 52 12.67 1.42 -1.19
CA VAL A 52 12.47 0.29 -0.26
C VAL A 52 12.26 0.78 1.18
N ALA A 53 13.02 1.80 1.60
CA ALA A 53 12.89 2.38 2.94
C ALA A 53 11.56 3.14 3.12
N ASP A 54 11.11 3.82 2.07
CA ASP A 54 9.87 4.59 2.07
C ASP A 54 8.65 3.66 2.04
N SER A 55 8.71 2.56 1.31
CA SER A 55 7.66 1.54 1.30
C SER A 55 7.51 0.83 2.64
N TRP A 56 8.63 0.51 3.32
CA TRP A 56 8.56 0.07 4.72
C TRP A 56 7.83 1.10 5.59
N SER A 57 8.20 2.37 5.45
CA SER A 57 7.59 3.47 6.22
C SER A 57 6.10 3.61 5.94
N ALA A 58 5.67 3.44 4.69
CA ALA A 58 4.27 3.47 4.29
C ALA A 58 3.46 2.35 4.96
N HIS A 59 4.00 1.13 5.04
CA HIS A 59 3.33 0.02 5.70
C HIS A 59 3.17 0.24 7.21
N VAL A 60 4.20 0.72 7.91
CA VAL A 60 4.17 0.88 9.37
C VAL A 60 3.46 2.15 9.85
N ARG A 61 3.32 3.16 8.99
CA ARG A 61 2.59 4.41 9.30
C ARG A 61 1.17 4.43 8.75
N GLY A 62 0.89 3.59 7.77
CA GLY A 62 -0.39 3.51 7.07
C GLY A 62 -1.41 2.61 7.78
N PRO A 63 -2.28 1.92 7.01
CA PRO A 63 -3.40 1.14 7.54
C PRO A 63 -3.02 0.05 8.56
N HIS A 64 -1.79 -0.44 8.51
CA HIS A 64 -1.30 -1.51 9.41
C HIS A 64 -0.63 -0.98 10.68
N ARG A 65 -0.56 0.34 10.88
CA ARG A 65 0.17 0.96 12.00
C ARG A 65 -0.17 0.36 13.36
N GLN A 66 -1.44 0.13 13.64
CA GLN A 66 -1.87 -0.42 14.94
C GLN A 66 -1.39 -1.85 15.13
N ALA A 67 -1.61 -2.73 14.14
CA ALA A 67 -1.17 -4.11 14.20
C ALA A 67 0.36 -4.24 14.32
N VAL A 68 1.10 -3.36 13.65
CA VAL A 68 2.57 -3.33 13.75
C VAL A 68 3.04 -2.79 15.11
N ALA A 69 2.28 -1.90 15.75
CA ALA A 69 2.62 -1.35 17.06
C ALA A 69 2.55 -2.37 18.20
N ASP A 70 1.84 -3.49 18.00
CA ASP A 70 1.74 -4.59 18.98
C ASP A 70 2.95 -5.53 18.96
N LEU A 71 3.83 -5.42 17.95
CA LEU A 71 5.07 -6.20 17.88
C LEU A 71 6.09 -5.71 18.91
N THR A 72 6.90 -6.64 19.43
CA THR A 72 8.09 -6.25 20.20
C THR A 72 9.12 -5.53 19.30
N PRO A 73 10.03 -4.71 19.87
CA PRO A 73 11.08 -4.07 19.09
C PRO A 73 11.93 -5.04 18.27
N ASP A 74 12.23 -6.23 18.81
CA ASP A 74 13.00 -7.26 18.12
C ASP A 74 12.22 -7.89 16.96
N GLN A 75 10.92 -8.16 17.15
CA GLN A 75 10.06 -8.65 16.09
C GLN A 75 9.91 -7.61 14.97
N LEU A 76 9.77 -6.34 15.32
CA LEU A 76 9.69 -5.25 14.35
C LEU A 76 10.98 -5.13 13.52
N ALA A 77 12.15 -5.21 14.18
CA ALA A 77 13.44 -5.19 13.51
C ALA A 77 13.62 -6.40 12.58
N ALA A 78 13.26 -7.59 13.03
CA ALA A 78 13.34 -8.81 12.23
C ALA A 78 12.37 -8.78 11.03
N LEU A 79 11.14 -8.29 11.22
CA LEU A 79 10.18 -8.09 10.14
C LEU A 79 10.70 -7.10 9.11
N ARG A 80 11.30 -5.98 9.56
CA ARG A 80 11.91 -5.00 8.67
C ARG A 80 12.97 -5.64 7.79
N THR A 81 13.95 -6.32 8.39
CA THR A 81 15.03 -6.98 7.65
C THR A 81 14.49 -7.97 6.63
N ALA A 82 13.62 -8.90 7.07
CA ALA A 82 13.05 -9.92 6.20
C ALA A 82 12.27 -9.32 5.03
N TYR A 83 11.49 -8.26 5.29
CA TYR A 83 10.77 -7.54 4.24
C TYR A 83 11.71 -6.87 3.24
N THR A 84 12.70 -6.10 3.72
CA THR A 84 13.60 -5.35 2.84
C THR A 84 14.48 -6.26 2.00
N GLU A 85 14.97 -7.37 2.57
CA GLU A 85 15.76 -8.36 1.82
C GLU A 85 14.92 -9.02 0.73
N ALA A 86 13.67 -9.40 1.04
CA ALA A 86 12.79 -10.00 0.06
C ALA A 86 12.46 -9.05 -1.09
N VAL A 87 12.18 -7.77 -0.79
CA VAL A 87 11.94 -6.75 -1.83
C VAL A 87 13.19 -6.58 -2.70
N GLN A 88 14.37 -6.43 -2.10
CA GLN A 88 15.63 -6.28 -2.86
C GLN A 88 15.95 -7.49 -3.74
N GLN A 89 15.65 -8.69 -3.26
CA GLN A 89 15.80 -9.92 -4.03
C GLN A 89 14.84 -9.92 -5.23
N ALA A 90 13.56 -9.63 -5.01
CA ALA A 90 12.55 -9.57 -6.08
C ALA A 90 12.92 -8.54 -7.16
N MET A 91 13.46 -7.39 -6.76
CA MET A 91 13.95 -6.36 -7.68
C MET A 91 15.15 -6.79 -8.53
N SER A 92 15.96 -7.73 -8.01
CA SER A 92 17.14 -8.23 -8.72
C SER A 92 16.80 -9.38 -9.67
N ASP A 93 15.75 -10.14 -9.34
CA ASP A 93 15.31 -11.31 -10.12
C ASP A 93 14.41 -10.92 -11.31
N ASP A 94 13.65 -9.84 -11.20
CA ASP A 94 12.65 -9.44 -12.20
C ASP A 94 12.51 -7.92 -12.31
N ASP A 95 12.95 -7.35 -13.43
CA ASP A 95 12.78 -5.92 -13.73
C ASP A 95 11.29 -5.49 -13.79
N SER A 96 10.36 -6.41 -14.08
CA SER A 96 8.93 -6.13 -14.11
C SER A 96 8.28 -6.09 -12.73
N PHE A 97 8.96 -6.59 -11.68
CA PHE A 97 8.54 -6.43 -10.28
C PHE A 97 8.49 -4.95 -9.87
N LEU A 98 9.26 -4.11 -10.56
CA LEU A 98 9.34 -2.67 -10.31
C LEU A 98 8.08 -1.95 -10.76
N ASP A 99 7.33 -2.49 -11.72
CA ASP A 99 6.18 -1.80 -12.28
C ASP A 99 4.94 -2.10 -11.43
N ALA A 100 4.46 -1.08 -10.71
CA ALA A 100 3.22 -1.12 -9.95
C ALA A 100 2.13 -0.35 -10.67
N GLU A 101 1.06 -1.04 -11.07
CA GLU A 101 -0.15 -0.39 -11.57
C GLU A 101 -0.90 0.26 -10.41
N VAL A 102 -1.09 1.58 -10.49
CA VAL A 102 -1.71 2.39 -9.45
C VAL A 102 -2.86 3.20 -10.03
N ILE A 103 -3.99 3.24 -9.31
CA ILE A 103 -5.07 4.19 -9.55
C ILE A 103 -5.05 5.25 -8.45
N TYR A 104 -4.88 6.51 -8.84
CA TYR A 104 -5.15 7.67 -7.99
C TYR A 104 -6.58 8.11 -8.17
N ALA A 105 -7.36 7.95 -7.11
CA ALA A 105 -8.76 8.33 -7.04
C ALA A 105 -8.93 9.61 -6.23
N PHE A 106 -9.47 10.65 -6.86
CA PHE A 106 -9.68 11.96 -6.23
C PHE A 106 -11.14 12.13 -5.83
N GLY A 107 -11.38 12.54 -4.59
CA GLY A 107 -12.72 12.84 -4.08
C GLY A 107 -12.77 14.20 -3.38
N ALA A 108 -13.86 14.94 -3.56
CA ALA A 108 -14.10 16.21 -2.86
C ALA A 108 -15.27 16.09 -1.88
N ALA A 109 -15.07 16.58 -0.65
CA ALA A 109 -16.12 16.76 0.35
C ALA A 109 -16.00 18.18 0.95
N GLY A 110 -16.90 19.08 0.56
CA GLY A 110 -16.81 20.49 0.97
C GLY A 110 -15.57 21.17 0.37
N LEU A 111 -14.69 21.72 1.23
CA LEU A 111 -13.40 22.33 0.84
C LEU A 111 -12.21 21.35 0.92
N ALA A 112 -12.44 20.10 1.33
CA ALA A 112 -11.38 19.10 1.47
C ALA A 112 -11.33 18.19 0.22
N THR A 113 -10.12 17.92 -0.26
CA THR A 113 -9.83 16.92 -1.30
C THR A 113 -9.06 15.77 -0.65
N ASP A 114 -9.55 14.55 -0.83
CA ASP A 114 -8.86 13.33 -0.42
C ASP A 114 -8.38 12.54 -1.64
N ILE A 115 -7.21 11.89 -1.49
CA ILE A 115 -6.60 11.03 -2.51
C ILE A 115 -6.54 9.61 -1.96
N VAL A 116 -7.07 8.66 -2.71
CA VAL A 116 -6.92 7.24 -2.44
C VAL A 116 -6.08 6.63 -3.55
N ALA A 117 -4.90 6.11 -3.20
CA ALA A 117 -4.07 5.33 -4.12
C ALA A 117 -4.37 3.83 -3.96
N CYS A 118 -4.70 3.17 -5.07
CA CYS A 118 -5.05 1.75 -5.09
C CYS A 118 -4.00 1.03 -5.94
N ARG A 119 -3.49 -0.10 -5.47
CA ARG A 119 -2.69 -1.01 -6.30
C ARG A 119 -3.66 -1.96 -7.01
N ILE A 120 -3.56 -2.07 -8.34
CA ILE A 120 -4.31 -3.06 -9.13
C ILE A 120 -3.55 -4.39 -9.15
#